data_AF-A0A3D1JU55-F1
#
_entry.id   AF-A0A3D1JU55-F1
#
_cell.length_a   1.000
_cell.length_b   1.000
_cell.length_c   1.000
_cell.angle_alpha   90.00
_cell.angle_beta   90.00
_cell.angle_gamma   90.00
#
_symmetry.space_group_name_H-M   'P 1'
#
loop_
_entity.id
_entity.type
_entity.pdbx_description
1 polymer ?
#
loop_
_entity_poly.entity_id
_entity_poly.type
_entity_poly.pdbx_seq_one_letter_code
_entity_poly.pdbx_strand_id
1 'polypeptide(L)'
;MDFYLKRVYDNFEVLIMEFEVNMTLYISGDTHGVLDAGKLKELRAKKEDYIIICGDCGVLWDKKSAQQTIEFFESLEATILFIDGNHENFDM
;
A
#
# COMPACT_ATOMS: atom_id res chain seq x y z
N MET A 1 -21.10 1.39 -13.29
CA MET A 1 -20.11 0.32 -13.60
C MET A 1 -20.22 0.15 -15.08
N ASP A 2 -19.29 0.78 -15.79
CA ASP A 2 -19.47 1.03 -17.20
C ASP A 2 -18.39 0.23 -17.91
N PHE A 3 -18.84 -0.78 -18.66
CA PHE A 3 -17.96 -1.56 -19.51
C PHE A 3 -18.03 -0.99 -20.91
N TYR A 4 -16.89 -0.77 -21.52
CA TYR A 4 -16.84 -0.53 -22.95
C TYR A 4 -15.65 -1.25 -23.58
N LEU A 5 -15.87 -1.68 -24.82
CA LEU A 5 -14.83 -2.24 -25.66
C LEU A 5 -14.06 -1.09 -26.29
N LYS A 6 -12.74 -1.07 -26.07
CA LYS A 6 -11.85 -0.14 -26.78
C LYS A 6 -10.97 -0.94 -27.72
N ARG A 7 -11.07 -0.61 -29.01
CA ARG A 7 -10.20 -1.17 -30.04
C ARG A 7 -8.85 -0.46 -29.99
N VAL A 8 -7.80 -1.21 -29.71
CA VAL A 8 -6.42 -0.73 -29.72
C VAL A 8 -5.73 -1.52 -30.82
N TYR A 9 -5.53 -0.89 -31.97
CA TYR A 9 -5.15 -1.50 -33.27
C TYR A 9 -6.29 -2.26 -33.98
N ASP A 10 -6.19 -2.38 -35.30
CA ASP A 10 -7.25 -2.91 -36.17
C ASP A 10 -7.66 -4.37 -35.88
N ASN A 11 -6.90 -5.10 -35.07
CA ASN A 11 -7.18 -6.51 -34.78
C ASN A 11 -7.15 -6.85 -33.29
N PHE A 12 -7.14 -5.87 -32.37
CA PHE A 12 -7.12 -6.11 -30.93
C PHE A 12 -8.22 -5.31 -30.23
N GLU A 13 -9.13 -6.01 -29.57
CA GLU A 13 -10.10 -5.43 -28.66
C GLU A 13 -9.66 -5.69 -27.23
N VAL A 14 -9.53 -4.63 -26.44
CA VAL A 14 -9.27 -4.71 -25.00
C VAL A 14 -10.58 -4.41 -24.28
N LEU A 15 -11.02 -5.34 -23.44
CA LEU A 15 -12.09 -5.07 -22.49
C LEU A 15 -11.53 -4.16 -21.40
N ILE A 16 -11.94 -2.89 -21.40
CA ILE A 16 -11.54 -1.96 -20.35
C ILE A 16 -12.64 -1.96 -19.30
N MET A 17 -12.27 -2.32 -18.08
CA MET A 17 -13.11 -2.16 -16.90
C MET A 17 -12.76 -0.81 -16.27
N GLU A 18 -13.59 0.20 -16.53
CA GLU A 18 -13.46 1.47 -15.81
C GLU A 18 -14.32 1.41 -14.56
N PHE A 19 -13.63 1.40 -13.42
CA PHE A 19 -14.27 1.65 -12.15
C PHE A 19 -14.28 3.16 -11.93
N GLU A 20 -15.47 3.75 -11.77
CA GLU A 20 -15.59 5.01 -11.04
C GLU A 20 -15.54 4.70 -9.54
N VAL A 21 -14.38 4.20 -9.08
CA VAL A 21 -14.08 4.12 -7.66
C VAL A 21 -13.39 5.41 -7.27
N ASN A 22 -13.96 6.11 -6.30
CA ASN A 22 -13.33 7.23 -5.61
C ASN A 22 -12.25 6.68 -4.66
N MET A 23 -11.33 5.90 -5.23
CA MET A 23 -10.28 5.13 -4.58
C MET A 23 -8.93 5.70 -4.99
N THR A 24 -8.07 5.91 -4.02
CA THR A 24 -6.71 6.37 -4.19
C THR A 24 -5.75 5.24 -3.84
N LEU A 25 -4.76 5.03 -4.72
CA LEU A 25 -3.63 4.17 -4.44
C LEU A 25 -2.45 5.04 -4.01
N TYR A 26 -2.05 4.92 -2.75
CA TYR A 26 -0.85 5.55 -2.22
C TYR A 26 0.32 4.59 -2.30
N ILE A 27 1.49 5.11 -2.66
CA ILE A 27 2.74 4.34 -2.72
C ILE A 27 3.74 5.00 -1.78
N SER A 28 4.33 4.19 -0.90
CA SER A 28 5.37 4.57 0.05
C SER A 28 6.42 3.46 0.15
N GLY A 29 7.35 3.57 1.08
CA GLY A 29 8.47 2.67 1.36
C GLY A 29 9.27 3.24 2.54
N ASP A 30 10.32 2.59 3.01
CA ASP A 30 11.27 3.16 3.99
C ASP A 30 10.55 3.67 5.26
N THR A 31 9.54 2.94 5.76
CA THR A 31 8.80 3.37 6.97
C THR A 31 9.56 3.07 8.25
N HIS A 32 10.55 2.17 8.22
CA HIS A 32 11.49 1.95 9.32
C HIS A 32 10.85 1.78 10.70
N GLY A 33 9.67 1.15 10.75
CA GLY A 33 8.86 0.96 11.95
C GLY A 33 8.57 2.27 12.69
N VAL A 34 8.86 2.31 13.98
CA VAL A 34 8.60 3.48 14.83
C VAL A 34 9.37 4.74 14.43
N LEU A 35 10.41 4.63 13.59
CA LEU A 35 11.21 5.76 13.16
C LEU A 35 10.42 6.66 12.20
N ASP A 36 9.83 6.09 11.15
CA ASP A 36 9.27 6.86 10.03
C ASP A 36 7.83 6.46 9.63
N ALA A 37 7.21 5.46 10.25
CA ALA A 37 5.86 5.01 9.88
C ALA A 37 4.82 6.14 10.00
N GLY A 38 5.06 7.11 10.89
CA GLY A 38 4.23 8.30 11.08
C GLY A 38 3.94 9.09 9.80
N LYS A 39 4.81 9.03 8.77
CA LYS A 39 4.61 9.69 7.48
C LYS A 39 3.34 9.23 6.75
N LEU A 40 2.87 8.01 7.02
CA LEU A 40 1.63 7.50 6.43
C LEU A 40 0.38 8.26 6.88
N LYS A 41 0.42 8.96 8.03
CA LYS A 41 -0.70 9.81 8.49
C LYS A 41 -0.97 10.99 7.55
N GLU A 42 0.02 11.43 6.78
CA GLU A 42 -0.13 12.54 5.84
C GLU A 42 -0.97 12.18 4.61
N LEU A 43 -1.09 10.88 4.31
CA LEU A 43 -1.78 10.39 3.12
C LEU A 43 -3.29 10.60 3.18
N ARG A 44 -3.87 10.82 4.38
CA ARG A 44 -5.33 10.99 4.61
C ARG A 44 -6.17 9.90 3.91
N ALA A 45 -5.62 8.70 3.84
CA ALA A 45 -6.24 7.56 3.19
C ALA A 45 -7.49 7.11 3.96
N LYS A 46 -8.51 6.72 3.21
CA LYS A 46 -9.81 6.27 3.70
C LYS A 46 -9.95 4.76 3.52
N LYS A 47 -11.04 4.22 4.03
CA LYS A 47 -11.35 2.79 4.00
C LYS A 47 -11.31 2.15 2.60
N GLU A 48 -11.70 2.88 1.57
CA GLU A 48 -11.73 2.38 0.19
C GLU A 48 -10.35 2.44 -0.49
N ASP A 49 -9.39 3.16 0.11
CA ASP A 49 -8.06 3.39 -0.43
C ASP A 49 -7.09 2.24 -0.08
N TYR A 50 -5.97 2.24 -0.80
CA TYR A 50 -4.87 1.31 -0.58
C TYR A 50 -3.57 2.07 -0.34
N ILE A 51 -2.75 1.57 0.59
CA ILE A 51 -1.37 2.03 0.79
C ILE A 51 -0.44 0.86 0.47
N ILE A 52 0.39 0.99 -0.55
CA ILE A 52 1.46 0.02 -0.83
C ILE A 52 2.76 0.53 -0.17
N ILE A 53 3.34 -0.28 0.71
CA ILE A 53 4.67 -0.07 1.28
C ILE A 53 5.66 -0.92 0.49
N CYS A 54 6.48 -0.27 -0.35
CA CYS A 54 7.44 -0.88 -1.26
C CYS A 54 8.80 -1.15 -0.61
N GLY A 55 8.80 -1.84 0.53
CA GLY A 55 10.02 -2.27 1.23
C GLY A 55 10.41 -1.42 2.44
N ASP A 56 11.34 -1.97 3.21
CA ASP A 56 11.95 -1.39 4.42
C ASP A 56 10.88 -0.90 5.42
N CYS A 57 9.89 -1.77 5.65
CA CYS A 57 8.76 -1.46 6.51
C CYS A 57 9.16 -1.32 7.99
N GLY A 58 10.19 -2.08 8.40
CA GLY A 58 10.82 -2.02 9.71
C GLY A 58 10.03 -2.59 10.88
N VAL A 59 8.92 -3.31 10.64
CA VAL A 59 8.05 -3.86 11.71
C VAL A 59 8.81 -4.82 12.62
N LEU A 60 9.63 -5.69 12.05
CA LEU A 60 10.28 -6.78 12.76
C LEU A 60 11.71 -6.45 13.22
N TRP A 61 12.19 -5.22 13.02
CA TRP A 61 13.58 -4.85 13.34
C TRP A 61 13.90 -4.86 14.85
N ASP A 62 12.92 -4.53 15.70
CA ASP A 62 13.02 -4.67 17.14
C ASP A 62 11.72 -5.22 17.72
N LYS A 63 11.83 -6.36 18.43
CA LYS A 63 10.69 -7.03 19.09
C LYS A 63 9.97 -6.12 20.09
N LYS A 64 10.66 -5.14 20.70
CA LYS A 64 10.04 -4.22 21.65
C LYS A 64 9.14 -3.19 20.97
N SER A 65 9.49 -2.74 19.76
CA SER A 65 8.74 -1.73 19.00
C SER A 65 7.80 -2.32 17.95
N ALA A 66 7.91 -3.62 17.66
CA ALA A 66 7.08 -4.31 16.68
C ALA A 66 5.59 -4.13 16.96
N GLN A 67 5.17 -4.34 18.21
CA GLN A 67 3.76 -4.21 18.61
C GLN A 67 3.23 -2.79 18.37
N GLN A 68 4.00 -1.76 18.71
CA GLN A 68 3.62 -0.36 18.46
C GLN A 68 3.51 -0.04 16.97
N THR A 69 4.36 -0.63 16.15
CA THR A 69 4.32 -0.46 14.68
C THR A 69 3.09 -1.15 14.09
N ILE A 70 2.76 -2.35 14.58
CA ILE A 70 1.55 -3.09 14.19
C ILE A 70 0.31 -2.28 14.56
N GLU A 71 0.21 -1.82 15.80
CA GLU A 71 -0.91 -0.98 16.28
C GLU A 71 -1.05 0.31 15.46
N PHE A 72 0.07 0.92 15.06
CA PHE A 72 0.05 2.08 14.17
C PHE A 72 -0.55 1.73 12.81
N PHE A 73 -0.13 0.64 12.17
CA PHE A 73 -0.67 0.22 10.89
C PHE A 73 -2.14 -0.19 10.98
N GLU A 74 -2.54 -0.89 12.04
CA GLU A 74 -3.95 -1.24 12.32
C GLU A 74 -4.83 -0.01 12.58
N SER A 75 -4.24 1.13 12.98
CA SER A 75 -4.96 2.38 13.18
C SER A 75 -5.27 3.14 11.89
N LEU A 76 -4.63 2.80 10.77
CA LEU A 76 -4.90 3.43 9.47
C LEU A 76 -6.19 2.84 8.89
N GLU A 77 -7.05 3.71 8.33
CA GLU A 77 -8.35 3.27 7.81
C GLU A 77 -8.24 2.45 6.52
N ALA A 78 -7.18 2.68 5.74
CA ALA A 78 -6.96 2.08 4.43
C ALA A 78 -6.42 0.64 4.49
N THR A 79 -6.59 -0.10 3.39
CA THR A 79 -5.95 -1.41 3.24
C THR A 79 -4.45 -1.23 2.97
N ILE A 80 -3.61 -1.87 3.78
CA ILE A 80 -2.15 -1.79 3.63
C ILE A 80 -1.65 -3.06 2.93
N LEU A 81 -0.85 -2.86 1.89
CA LEU A 81 -0.17 -3.90 1.12
C LEU A 81 1.34 -3.75 1.31
N PHE A 82 2.05 -4.86 1.43
CA PHE A 82 3.49 -4.88 1.66
C PHE A 82 4.20 -5.56 0.49
N ILE A 83 5.32 -4.99 0.10
CA ILE A 83 6.34 -5.63 -0.75
C ILE A 83 7.62 -5.62 0.07
N ASP A 84 8.32 -6.75 0.13
CA ASP A 84 9.57 -6.81 0.89
C ASP A 84 10.67 -5.98 0.21
N GLY A 85 11.46 -5.27 1.02
CA GLY A 85 12.65 -4.53 0.64
C GLY A 85 13.93 -5.29 1.02
N ASN A 86 15.08 -4.62 0.93
CA ASN A 86 16.37 -5.26 1.17
C ASN A 86 16.83 -5.19 2.62
N HIS A 87 16.22 -4.33 3.45
CA HIS A 87 16.46 -4.28 4.89
C HIS A 87 15.37 -5.01 5.68
N GLU A 88 14.49 -5.76 5.02
CA GLU A 88 13.62 -6.73 5.69
C GLU A 88 14.46 -7.80 6.40
N ASN A 89 14.08 -8.11 7.63
CA ASN A 89 14.89 -8.96 8.48
C ASN A 89 14.61 -10.45 8.21
N PHE A 90 14.91 -10.91 6.99
CA PHE A 90 14.63 -12.26 6.50
C PHE A 90 15.29 -13.39 7.31
N ASP A 91 16.40 -13.09 7.99
CA ASP A 91 17.21 -14.07 8.72
C ASP A 91 16.93 -14.09 10.24
N MET A 92 15.82 -13.49 10.72
CA MET A 92 15.46 -13.50 12.15
C MET A 92 14.90 -14.83 12.66
#